data_AF-A0A1C3KI06-F1
#
_entry.id   AF-A0A1C3KI06-F1
#
_cell.length_a   1.000
_cell.length_b   1.000
_cell.length_c   1.000
_cell.angle_alpha   90.00
_cell.angle_beta   90.00
_cell.angle_gamma   90.00
#
_symmetry.space_group_name_H-M   'P 1'
#
loop_
_entity.id
_entity.type
_entity.pdbx_description
1 polymer ?
#
loop_
_entity_poly.entity_id
_entity_poly.type
_entity_poly.pdbx_seq_one_letter_code
_entity_poly.pdbx_strand_id
1 'polypeptide(L)'
;MMKMYYNFCNEMDNYIRNDTWIENLWANYQYTSKCVFTETEFPEKRTQYETICAKFKCLYDLLFNELSGFSYMSKGPHIYINFWLNYQLKKIDSSSDSVQKFYKVLTSSDPSFDIYRKLQGKIQNIQDEHLENMTIFYNLYHKYNAIQSLIQDYTSDHTQCASYSKECAQEYEEAIKRCPRDTSSNFCEALNVFKGKYEKLKGLIKINNCKLEELKPLPSHESLQQEGPPLPGEHPGTAELDHVLGEQGDTTDYSSAAAASGTMIGMLFISLILYKKNMIGKNIEEEEKNHQLLLHMSEYQDINSEDSIYKIPYTSL
;
A
#
# COMPACT_ATOMS: atom_id res chain seq x y z
N MET A 1 -4.88 16.24 -11.33
CA MET A 1 -4.61 14.78 -11.29
C MET A 1 -3.21 14.48 -10.76
N MET A 2 -2.14 15.01 -11.37
CA MET A 2 -0.74 14.78 -10.96
C MET A 2 -0.44 15.08 -9.47
N LYS A 3 -0.83 16.26 -8.95
CA LYS A 3 -0.66 16.61 -7.52
C LYS A 3 -1.37 15.62 -6.56
N MET A 4 -2.47 15.03 -7.02
CA MET A 4 -3.24 14.07 -6.22
C MET A 4 -2.50 12.73 -6.08
N TYR A 5 -1.79 12.28 -7.11
CA TYR A 5 -0.99 11.04 -7.05
C TYR A 5 0.15 11.15 -6.03
N TYR A 6 0.90 12.25 -6.06
CA TYR A 6 2.03 12.42 -5.15
C TYR A 6 1.60 12.74 -3.71
N ASN A 7 0.50 13.46 -3.52
CA ASN A 7 -0.11 13.57 -2.19
C ASN A 7 -0.53 12.21 -1.64
N PHE A 8 -1.05 11.33 -2.50
CA PHE A 8 -1.41 9.96 -2.12
C PHE A 8 -0.18 9.10 -1.75
N CYS A 9 0.95 9.26 -2.45
CA CYS A 9 2.20 8.56 -2.12
C CYS A 9 2.64 8.79 -0.67
N ASN A 10 2.29 9.91 -0.05
CA ASN A 10 2.59 10.17 1.35
C ASN A 10 1.85 9.23 2.32
N GLU A 11 0.78 8.56 1.90
CA GLU A 11 -0.03 7.65 2.72
C GLU A 11 0.20 6.18 2.36
N MET A 12 1.16 5.89 1.47
CA MET A 12 1.34 4.58 0.85
C MET A 12 1.79 3.49 1.84
N ASP A 13 2.44 3.88 2.94
CA ASP A 13 2.73 3.01 4.10
C ASP A 13 1.49 2.31 4.65
N ASN A 14 0.33 2.99 4.65
CA ASN A 14 -0.93 2.41 5.13
C ASN A 14 -1.50 1.34 4.19
N TYR A 15 -1.29 1.50 2.89
CA TYR A 15 -1.89 0.64 1.87
C TYR A 15 -1.07 -0.61 1.56
N ILE A 16 0.26 -0.50 1.59
CA ILE A 16 1.17 -1.62 1.30
C ILE A 16 0.98 -2.80 2.25
N ARG A 17 0.50 -2.54 3.47
CA ARG A 17 0.17 -3.61 4.42
C ARG A 17 -0.84 -4.61 3.84
N ASN A 18 -1.69 -4.18 2.89
CA ASN A 18 -2.64 -5.04 2.22
C ASN A 18 -1.98 -6.09 1.32
N ASP A 19 -0.74 -5.90 0.86
CA ASP A 19 -0.12 -6.84 -0.08
C ASP A 19 0.04 -8.23 0.56
N THR A 20 0.46 -8.30 1.81
CA THR A 20 0.50 -9.56 2.57
C THR A 20 -0.88 -10.18 2.73
N TRP A 21 -1.93 -9.37 2.95
CA TRP A 21 -3.30 -9.89 3.05
C TRP A 21 -3.80 -10.42 1.71
N ILE A 22 -3.53 -9.70 0.62
CA ILE A 22 -3.87 -10.12 -0.73
C ILE A 22 -3.23 -11.46 -1.01
N GLU A 23 -1.91 -11.61 -0.83
CA GLU A 23 -1.20 -12.86 -1.12
C GLU A 23 -1.74 -14.07 -0.33
N ASN A 24 -2.25 -13.84 0.88
CA ASN A 24 -2.82 -14.91 1.72
C ASN A 24 -4.29 -15.23 1.43
N LEU A 25 -5.06 -14.27 0.89
CA LEU A 25 -6.52 -14.39 0.80
C LEU A 25 -7.05 -14.54 -0.63
N TRP A 26 -6.32 -14.06 -1.64
CA TRP A 26 -6.84 -13.93 -3.01
C TRP A 26 -7.34 -15.24 -3.62
N ALA A 27 -6.80 -16.39 -3.19
CA ALA A 27 -7.15 -17.70 -3.71
C ALA A 27 -8.52 -18.20 -3.21
N ASN A 28 -9.13 -17.54 -2.22
CA ASN A 28 -10.46 -17.90 -1.74
C ASN A 28 -11.50 -17.82 -2.85
N TYR A 29 -12.45 -18.76 -2.83
CA TYR A 29 -13.51 -18.88 -3.86
C TYR A 29 -14.26 -17.57 -4.10
N GLN A 30 -14.54 -16.79 -3.05
CA GLN A 30 -15.23 -15.50 -3.18
C GLN A 30 -14.51 -14.52 -4.13
N TYR A 31 -13.17 -14.56 -4.17
CA TYR A 31 -12.36 -13.69 -5.01
C TYR A 31 -12.07 -14.30 -6.39
N THR A 32 -11.88 -15.61 -6.47
CA THR A 32 -11.63 -16.30 -7.75
C THR A 32 -12.91 -16.51 -8.56
N SER A 33 -14.07 -16.52 -7.92
CA SER A 33 -15.37 -16.63 -8.58
C SER A 33 -15.53 -15.53 -9.64
N LYS A 34 -15.99 -15.94 -10.83
CA LYS A 34 -16.22 -15.06 -12.00
C LYS A 34 -14.97 -14.35 -12.55
N CYS A 35 -13.78 -14.74 -12.10
CA CYS A 35 -12.51 -14.40 -12.74
C CYS A 35 -12.13 -15.47 -13.77
N VAL A 36 -12.97 -15.65 -14.78
CA VAL A 36 -12.72 -16.56 -15.91
C VAL A 36 -12.91 -15.76 -17.19
N PHE A 37 -11.85 -15.64 -18.00
CA PHE A 37 -11.85 -14.78 -19.18
C PHE A 37 -11.69 -15.56 -20.49
N THR A 38 -12.25 -15.05 -21.58
CA THR A 38 -12.11 -15.65 -22.91
C THR A 38 -10.82 -15.22 -23.61
N GLU A 39 -10.42 -15.94 -24.67
CA GLU A 39 -9.29 -15.54 -25.53
C GLU A 39 -9.53 -14.21 -26.24
N THR A 40 -10.79 -13.89 -26.52
CA THR A 40 -11.16 -12.62 -27.16
C THR A 40 -11.05 -11.45 -26.18
N GLU A 41 -11.26 -11.69 -24.89
CA GLU A 41 -11.09 -10.68 -23.83
C GLU A 41 -9.61 -10.43 -23.55
N PHE A 42 -8.83 -11.49 -23.33
CA PHE A 42 -7.38 -11.40 -23.12
C PHE A 42 -6.65 -12.50 -23.92
N PRO A 43 -6.08 -12.15 -25.08
CA PRO A 43 -5.28 -13.08 -25.86
C PRO A 43 -3.97 -13.35 -25.11
N GLU A 44 -3.68 -14.63 -24.90
CA GLU A 44 -2.50 -15.11 -24.17
C GLU A 44 -2.47 -14.67 -22.69
N LYS A 45 -1.69 -15.38 -21.85
CA LYS A 45 -1.51 -15.06 -20.41
C LYS A 45 -2.82 -14.97 -19.59
N ARG A 46 -3.90 -15.64 -20.04
CA ARG A 46 -5.22 -15.65 -19.39
C ARG A 46 -5.15 -15.90 -17.89
N THR A 47 -4.41 -16.93 -17.47
CA THR A 47 -4.27 -17.30 -16.05
C THR A 47 -3.68 -16.17 -15.20
N GLN A 48 -2.81 -15.32 -15.77
CA GLN A 48 -2.26 -14.16 -15.09
C GLN A 48 -3.33 -13.07 -14.91
N TYR A 49 -4.15 -12.80 -15.92
CA TYR A 49 -5.28 -11.87 -15.81
C TYR A 49 -6.34 -12.35 -14.81
N GLU A 50 -6.66 -13.65 -14.81
CA GLU A 50 -7.58 -14.27 -13.84
C GLU A 50 -7.04 -14.16 -12.41
N THR A 51 -5.74 -14.36 -12.22
CA THR A 51 -5.07 -14.15 -10.92
C THR A 51 -5.13 -12.68 -10.48
N ILE A 52 -4.87 -11.73 -11.39
CA ILE A 52 -5.01 -10.29 -11.11
C ILE A 52 -6.46 -9.96 -10.76
N CYS A 53 -7.44 -10.55 -11.44
CA CYS A 53 -8.86 -10.35 -11.13
C CYS A 53 -9.19 -10.75 -9.70
N ALA A 54 -8.74 -11.93 -9.26
CA ALA A 54 -8.97 -12.39 -7.90
C ALA A 54 -8.26 -11.50 -6.86
N LYS A 55 -7.01 -11.14 -7.09
CA LYS A 55 -6.25 -10.22 -6.23
C LYS A 55 -6.88 -8.82 -6.18
N PHE A 56 -7.43 -8.34 -7.29
CA PHE A 56 -8.13 -7.06 -7.39
C PHE A 56 -9.44 -7.06 -6.61
N LYS A 57 -10.24 -8.14 -6.71
CA LYS A 57 -11.43 -8.35 -5.89
C LYS A 57 -11.09 -8.35 -4.40
N CYS A 58 -10.03 -9.07 -4.02
CA CYS A 58 -9.53 -9.09 -2.64
C CYS A 58 -9.11 -7.68 -2.16
N LEU A 59 -8.36 -6.93 -2.96
CA LEU A 59 -7.94 -5.57 -2.62
C LEU A 59 -9.14 -4.62 -2.45
N TYR A 60 -10.14 -4.72 -3.33
CA TYR A 60 -11.36 -3.92 -3.25
C TYR A 60 -12.08 -4.18 -1.92
N ASP A 61 -12.28 -5.43 -1.55
CA ASP A 61 -12.96 -5.79 -0.30
C ASP A 61 -12.15 -5.34 0.92
N LEU A 62 -10.82 -5.52 0.91
CA LEU A 62 -9.96 -5.02 1.98
C LEU A 62 -10.11 -3.51 2.19
N LEU A 63 -10.27 -2.72 1.12
CA LEU A 63 -10.32 -1.26 1.24
C LEU A 63 -11.71 -0.67 1.39
N PHE A 64 -12.75 -1.35 0.91
CA PHE A 64 -14.10 -0.81 0.87
C PHE A 64 -15.13 -1.55 1.71
N ASN A 65 -14.80 -2.73 2.25
CA ASN A 65 -15.63 -3.37 3.24
C ASN A 65 -15.45 -2.66 4.58
N GLU A 66 -16.53 -2.12 5.15
CA GLU A 66 -16.48 -1.37 6.41
C GLU A 66 -15.99 -2.25 7.58
N LEU A 67 -16.16 -3.57 7.47
CA LEU A 67 -15.72 -4.55 8.46
C LEU A 67 -14.21 -4.82 8.42
N SER A 68 -13.51 -4.41 7.36
CA SER A 68 -12.09 -4.75 7.18
C SER A 68 -11.13 -3.99 8.10
N GLY A 69 -11.61 -2.96 8.82
CA GLY A 69 -10.76 -2.09 9.63
C GLY A 69 -9.77 -1.23 8.83
N PHE A 70 -9.62 -1.42 7.51
CA PHE A 70 -8.77 -0.58 6.67
C PHE A 70 -9.52 0.61 6.06
N SER A 71 -10.86 0.53 6.00
CA SER A 71 -11.70 1.59 5.42
C SER A 71 -11.60 2.92 6.19
N TYR A 72 -11.36 2.89 7.51
CA TYR A 72 -11.28 4.11 8.33
C TYR A 72 -9.92 4.82 8.27
N MET A 73 -8.86 4.13 7.83
CA MET A 73 -7.50 4.69 7.74
C MET A 73 -7.16 5.23 6.34
N SER A 74 -7.96 4.88 5.33
CA SER A 74 -7.60 5.11 3.93
C SER A 74 -8.25 6.38 3.37
N LYS A 75 -7.42 7.43 3.14
CA LYS A 75 -7.82 8.58 2.32
C LYS A 75 -7.58 8.28 0.85
N GLY A 76 -8.64 8.26 0.05
CA GLY A 76 -8.55 8.01 -1.39
C GLY A 76 -8.14 6.58 -1.77
N PRO A 77 -8.79 5.52 -1.24
CA PRO A 77 -8.46 4.13 -1.56
C PRO A 77 -8.54 3.82 -3.06
N HIS A 78 -9.42 4.50 -3.79
CA HIS A 78 -9.52 4.39 -5.25
C HIS A 78 -8.23 4.78 -5.99
N ILE A 79 -7.42 5.70 -5.43
CA ILE A 79 -6.14 6.10 -6.03
C ILE A 79 -5.14 4.94 -5.91
N TYR A 80 -5.06 4.32 -4.73
CA TYR A 80 -4.24 3.12 -4.54
C TYR A 80 -4.67 1.99 -5.47
N ILE A 81 -5.97 1.71 -5.53
CA ILE A 81 -6.53 0.64 -6.34
C ILE A 81 -6.23 0.87 -7.83
N ASN A 82 -6.37 2.11 -8.30
CA ASN A 82 -6.03 2.44 -9.68
C ASN A 82 -4.53 2.25 -9.96
N PHE A 83 -3.66 2.73 -9.05
CA PHE A 83 -2.21 2.50 -9.14
C PHE A 83 -1.87 1.02 -9.17
N TRP A 84 -2.37 0.25 -8.20
CA TRP A 84 -2.08 -1.16 -8.04
C TRP A 84 -2.48 -1.93 -9.30
N LEU A 85 -3.67 -1.67 -9.85
CA LEU A 85 -4.11 -2.39 -11.05
C LEU A 85 -3.26 -2.05 -12.27
N ASN A 86 -2.94 -0.76 -12.50
CA ASN A 86 -2.00 -0.36 -13.56
C ASN A 86 -0.65 -1.06 -13.39
N TYR A 87 -0.09 -1.04 -12.19
CA TYR A 87 1.19 -1.66 -11.85
C TYR A 87 1.19 -3.17 -12.12
N GLN A 88 0.13 -3.90 -11.74
CA GLN A 88 0.06 -5.34 -11.97
C GLN A 88 -0.14 -5.68 -13.46
N LEU A 89 -1.01 -4.95 -14.18
CA LEU A 89 -1.25 -5.22 -15.60
C LEU A 89 -0.02 -4.95 -16.46
N LYS A 90 0.76 -3.90 -16.14
CA LYS A 90 2.02 -3.60 -16.82
C LYS A 90 3.10 -4.68 -16.67
N LYS A 91 3.01 -5.55 -15.65
CA LYS A 91 3.90 -6.72 -15.52
C LYS A 91 3.55 -7.83 -16.50
N ILE A 92 2.27 -7.94 -16.91
CA ILE A 92 1.83 -8.89 -17.91
C ILE A 92 2.23 -8.39 -19.30
N ASP A 93 1.91 -7.15 -19.60
CA ASP A 93 2.20 -6.49 -20.87
C ASP A 93 2.53 -5.02 -20.62
N SER A 94 3.80 -4.66 -20.81
CA SER A 94 4.33 -3.33 -20.55
C SER A 94 3.77 -2.26 -21.49
N SER A 95 3.26 -2.67 -22.65
CA SER A 95 2.65 -1.80 -23.66
C SER A 95 1.14 -1.62 -23.48
N SER A 96 0.55 -2.29 -22.49
CA SER A 96 -0.89 -2.39 -22.34
C SER A 96 -1.51 -1.14 -21.70
N ASP A 97 -2.37 -0.47 -22.46
CA ASP A 97 -3.31 0.54 -21.98
C ASP A 97 -4.63 -0.10 -21.47
N SER A 98 -4.54 -1.31 -20.93
CA SER A 98 -5.69 -2.21 -20.74
C SER A 98 -6.45 -2.03 -19.43
N VAL A 99 -6.10 -1.09 -18.54
CA VAL A 99 -6.71 -1.02 -17.20
C VAL A 99 -8.24 -0.82 -17.26
N GLN A 100 -8.69 0.02 -18.20
CA GLN A 100 -10.12 0.29 -18.39
C GLN A 100 -10.82 -0.88 -19.08
N LYS A 101 -10.16 -1.53 -20.04
CA LYS A 101 -10.67 -2.77 -20.68
C LYS A 101 -10.83 -3.85 -19.61
N PHE A 102 -9.83 -4.04 -18.77
CA PHE A 102 -9.84 -5.00 -17.66
C PHE A 102 -10.99 -4.76 -16.71
N TYR A 103 -11.13 -3.54 -16.20
CA TYR A 103 -12.21 -3.19 -15.29
C TYR A 103 -13.59 -3.35 -15.94
N LYS A 104 -13.73 -3.01 -17.24
CA LYS A 104 -14.99 -3.21 -17.98
C LYS A 104 -15.34 -4.69 -18.14
N VAL A 105 -14.38 -5.54 -18.49
CA VAL A 105 -14.59 -6.99 -18.60
C VAL A 105 -15.00 -7.57 -17.26
N LEU A 106 -14.24 -7.27 -16.18
CA LEU A 106 -14.57 -7.72 -14.84
C LEU A 106 -15.98 -7.31 -14.40
N THR A 107 -16.35 -6.03 -14.57
CA THR A 107 -17.69 -5.54 -14.17
C THR A 107 -18.82 -6.09 -15.05
N SER A 108 -18.51 -6.57 -16.26
CA SER A 108 -19.47 -7.26 -17.12
C SER A 108 -19.66 -8.72 -16.66
N SER A 109 -18.58 -9.42 -16.32
CA SER A 109 -18.60 -10.81 -15.85
C SER A 109 -19.10 -10.95 -14.41
N ASP A 110 -18.84 -9.95 -13.57
CA ASP A 110 -19.31 -9.87 -12.19
C ASP A 110 -19.94 -8.51 -11.87
N PRO A 111 -21.21 -8.27 -12.26
CA PRO A 111 -21.89 -7.00 -11.99
C PRO A 111 -22.03 -6.66 -10.50
N SER A 112 -21.86 -7.65 -9.61
CA SER A 112 -21.96 -7.45 -8.15
C SER A 112 -20.68 -6.89 -7.52
N PHE A 113 -19.54 -7.02 -8.20
CA PHE A 113 -18.22 -6.62 -7.69
C PHE A 113 -18.17 -5.15 -7.24
N ASP A 114 -18.58 -4.22 -8.11
CA ASP A 114 -18.62 -2.78 -7.82
C ASP A 114 -20.06 -2.24 -7.93
N ILE A 115 -21.01 -2.94 -7.29
CA ILE A 115 -22.44 -2.63 -7.35
C ILE A 115 -22.75 -1.19 -6.89
N TYR A 116 -21.98 -0.68 -5.93
CA TYR A 116 -22.09 0.68 -5.40
C TYR A 116 -21.29 1.72 -6.21
N ARG A 117 -20.66 1.31 -7.32
CA ARG A 117 -19.92 2.18 -8.26
C ARG A 117 -18.83 2.99 -7.55
N LYS A 118 -18.17 2.41 -6.56
CA LYS A 118 -17.09 3.04 -5.80
C LYS A 118 -15.87 3.31 -6.68
N LEU A 119 -15.64 2.51 -7.72
CA LEU A 119 -14.54 2.64 -8.67
C LEU A 119 -14.94 3.19 -10.06
N GLN A 120 -16.24 3.31 -10.33
CA GLN A 120 -16.72 3.82 -11.63
C GLN A 120 -16.10 5.19 -11.96
N GLY A 121 -15.48 5.29 -13.14
CA GLY A 121 -14.80 6.50 -13.61
C GLY A 121 -13.45 6.80 -12.94
N LYS A 122 -13.02 6.00 -11.96
CA LYS A 122 -11.77 6.19 -11.20
C LYS A 122 -10.65 5.25 -11.64
N ILE A 123 -10.98 4.14 -12.32
CA ILE A 123 -10.00 3.26 -12.94
C ILE A 123 -9.62 3.81 -14.32
N GLN A 124 -8.40 4.29 -14.44
CA GLN A 124 -7.86 5.00 -15.60
C GLN A 124 -6.37 4.70 -15.78
N ASN A 125 -5.89 4.71 -17.03
CA ASN A 125 -4.47 4.51 -17.30
C ASN A 125 -3.66 5.61 -16.62
N ILE A 126 -2.60 5.22 -15.94
CA ILE A 126 -1.62 6.15 -15.38
C ILE A 126 -0.48 6.26 -16.37
N GLN A 127 -0.15 7.48 -16.78
CA GLN A 127 0.99 7.73 -17.66
C GLN A 127 2.27 7.13 -17.09
N ASP A 128 3.09 6.56 -17.97
CA ASP A 128 4.26 5.75 -17.64
C ASP A 128 5.19 6.41 -16.63
N GLU A 129 5.52 7.68 -16.85
CA GLU A 129 6.36 8.47 -15.95
C GLU A 129 5.77 8.56 -14.53
N HIS A 130 4.46 8.76 -14.41
CA HIS A 130 3.79 8.81 -13.11
C HIS A 130 3.70 7.43 -12.46
N LEU A 131 3.44 6.38 -13.25
CA LEU A 131 3.40 5.02 -12.75
C LEU A 131 4.78 4.56 -12.25
N GLU A 132 5.85 4.89 -12.97
CA GLU A 132 7.23 4.63 -12.55
C GLU A 132 7.52 5.35 -11.23
N ASN A 133 7.20 6.64 -11.16
CA ASN A 133 7.40 7.43 -9.93
C ASN A 133 6.61 6.87 -8.74
N MET A 134 5.35 6.47 -8.93
CA MET A 134 4.55 5.83 -7.87
C MET A 134 5.12 4.46 -7.49
N THR A 135 5.69 3.71 -8.43
CA THR A 135 6.35 2.43 -8.17
C THR A 135 7.59 2.59 -7.28
N ILE A 136 8.36 3.67 -7.47
CA ILE A 136 9.47 4.01 -6.57
C ILE A 136 8.98 4.17 -5.13
N PHE A 137 7.91 4.95 -4.92
CA PHE A 137 7.32 5.08 -3.58
C PHE A 137 6.82 3.75 -3.04
N TYR A 138 6.18 2.93 -3.88
CA TYR A 138 5.69 1.63 -3.47
C TYR A 138 6.82 0.74 -2.94
N ASN A 139 7.94 0.68 -3.65
CA ASN A 139 9.12 -0.08 -3.21
C ASN A 139 9.77 0.49 -1.95
N LEU A 140 9.91 1.82 -1.87
CA LEU A 140 10.46 2.52 -0.71
C LEU A 140 9.62 2.24 0.55
N TYR A 141 8.30 2.34 0.44
CA TYR A 141 7.41 2.10 1.56
C TYR A 141 7.28 0.61 1.94
N HIS A 142 7.50 -0.32 0.99
CA HIS A 142 7.68 -1.75 1.30
C HIS A 142 8.85 -1.97 2.25
N LYS A 143 10.03 -1.42 1.90
CA LYS A 143 11.22 -1.50 2.74
C LYS A 143 11.04 -0.79 4.08
N TYR A 144 10.44 0.41 4.07
CA TYR A 144 10.07 1.15 5.28
C TYR A 144 9.20 0.32 6.23
N ASN A 145 8.13 -0.31 5.72
CA ASN A 145 7.23 -1.13 6.52
C ASN A 145 7.91 -2.40 7.05
N ALA A 146 8.80 -3.02 6.27
CA ALA A 146 9.60 -4.15 6.72
C ALA A 146 10.52 -3.76 7.88
N ILE A 147 11.26 -2.65 7.74
CA ILE A 147 12.10 -2.07 8.80
C ILE A 147 11.26 -1.76 10.04
N GLN A 148 10.13 -1.07 9.88
CA GLN A 148 9.24 -0.70 10.99
C GLN A 148 8.77 -1.94 11.77
N SER A 149 8.44 -3.02 11.05
CA SER A 149 8.00 -4.27 11.66
C SER A 149 9.13 -4.95 12.45
N LEU A 150 10.35 -5.00 11.90
CA LEU A 150 11.53 -5.57 12.56
C LEU A 150 11.97 -4.76 13.79
N ILE A 151 11.88 -3.43 13.75
CA ILE A 151 12.18 -2.58 14.92
C ILE A 151 11.25 -2.92 16.10
N GLN A 152 10.00 -3.26 15.82
CA GLN A 152 8.99 -3.59 16.83
C GLN A 152 9.06 -5.05 17.30
N ASP A 153 9.72 -5.93 16.55
CA ASP A 153 9.86 -7.35 16.87
C ASP A 153 11.20 -7.66 17.56
N TYR A 154 11.13 -7.86 18.87
CA TYR A 154 12.28 -8.19 19.71
C TYR A 154 12.84 -9.60 19.51
N THR A 155 12.20 -10.43 18.68
CA THR A 155 12.57 -11.84 18.44
C THR A 155 13.14 -12.11 17.05
N SER A 156 13.09 -11.11 16.16
CA SER A 156 13.49 -11.25 14.75
C SER A 156 15.01 -11.18 14.52
N ASP A 157 15.49 -11.80 13.44
CA ASP A 157 16.90 -11.71 13.02
C ASP A 157 17.25 -10.27 12.60
N HIS A 158 18.11 -9.65 13.41
CA HIS A 158 18.52 -8.26 13.29
C HIS A 158 19.32 -7.95 12.01
N THR A 159 19.87 -8.95 11.33
CA THR A 159 20.63 -8.76 10.09
C THR A 159 19.74 -8.29 8.93
N GLN A 160 18.46 -8.68 8.92
CA GLN A 160 17.50 -8.29 7.88
C GLN A 160 17.22 -6.80 7.89
N CYS A 161 17.16 -6.17 9.08
CA CYS A 161 16.85 -4.76 9.19
C CYS A 161 17.91 -3.87 8.52
N ALA A 162 19.19 -4.19 8.74
CA ALA A 162 20.29 -3.49 8.09
C ALA A 162 20.28 -3.67 6.56
N SER A 163 19.92 -4.87 6.07
CA SER A 163 19.78 -5.11 4.61
C SER A 163 18.69 -4.22 4.00
N TYR A 164 17.48 -4.26 4.56
CA TYR A 164 16.37 -3.43 4.07
C TYR A 164 16.69 -1.93 4.16
N SER A 165 17.37 -1.51 5.22
CA SER A 165 17.79 -0.12 5.37
C SER A 165 18.77 0.31 4.27
N LYS A 166 19.77 -0.52 3.96
CA LYS A 166 20.72 -0.27 2.88
C LYS A 166 20.04 -0.20 1.52
N GLU A 167 19.17 -1.15 1.21
CA GLU A 167 18.42 -1.16 -0.05
C GLU A 167 17.49 0.06 -0.16
N CYS A 168 16.87 0.47 0.95
CA CYS A 168 16.01 1.64 1.00
C CYS A 168 16.80 2.93 0.72
N ALA A 169 17.99 3.06 1.30
CA ALA A 169 18.86 4.20 1.07
C ALA A 169 19.37 4.26 -0.38
N GLN A 170 19.73 3.11 -0.96
CA GLN A 170 20.15 3.02 -2.36
C GLN A 170 19.02 3.41 -3.32
N GLU A 171 17.82 2.88 -3.13
CA GLU A 171 16.67 3.22 -3.99
C GLU A 171 16.27 4.68 -3.84
N TYR A 172 16.31 5.23 -2.62
CA TYR A 172 16.06 6.65 -2.37
C TYR A 172 17.11 7.52 -3.05
N GLU A 173 18.39 7.14 -3.01
CA GLU A 173 19.47 7.86 -3.69
C GLU A 173 19.27 7.89 -5.22
N GLU A 174 18.84 6.79 -5.83
CA GLU A 174 18.50 6.78 -7.25
C GLU A 174 17.24 7.62 -7.55
N ALA A 175 16.28 7.66 -6.64
CA ALA A 175 15.07 8.45 -6.78
C ALA A 175 15.35 9.95 -6.79
N ILE A 176 16.18 10.46 -5.85
CA ILE A 176 16.47 11.90 -5.75
C ILE A 176 17.23 12.47 -6.96
N LYS A 177 17.90 11.63 -7.77
CA LYS A 177 18.54 12.07 -9.02
C LYS A 177 17.53 12.56 -10.06
N ARG A 178 16.26 12.16 -9.95
CA ARG A 178 15.14 12.65 -10.79
C ARG A 178 14.64 14.04 -10.37
N CYS A 179 15.14 14.58 -9.25
CA CYS A 179 14.74 15.90 -8.80
C CYS A 179 15.41 17.02 -9.59
N PRO A 180 14.64 18.03 -10.06
CA PRO A 180 15.24 19.20 -10.67
C PRO A 180 16.10 19.94 -9.63
N ARG A 181 17.24 20.49 -10.07
CA ARG A 181 18.11 21.28 -9.17
C ARG A 181 17.49 22.62 -8.80
N ASP A 182 16.75 23.23 -9.72
CA ASP A 182 16.32 24.64 -9.58
C ASP A 182 14.83 24.80 -9.25
N THR A 183 14.04 23.72 -9.25
CA THR A 183 12.60 23.77 -8.98
C THR A 183 12.10 22.57 -8.18
N SER A 184 11.15 22.80 -7.27
CA SER A 184 10.48 21.74 -6.51
C SER A 184 9.42 21.07 -7.38
N SER A 185 9.53 19.76 -7.58
CA SER A 185 8.48 18.96 -8.22
C SER A 185 7.64 18.25 -7.15
N ASN A 186 6.37 17.95 -7.46
CA ASN A 186 5.50 17.19 -6.53
C ASN A 186 6.12 15.82 -6.15
N PHE A 187 6.90 15.21 -7.05
CA PHE A 187 7.64 13.98 -6.78
C PHE A 187 8.72 14.20 -5.69
N CYS A 188 9.48 15.28 -5.80
CA CYS A 188 10.54 15.61 -4.84
C CYS A 188 9.97 16.02 -3.47
N GLU A 189 8.85 16.74 -3.46
CA GLU A 189 8.14 17.05 -2.21
C GLU A 189 7.71 15.76 -1.49
N ALA A 190 7.18 14.78 -2.24
CA ALA A 190 6.81 13.49 -1.68
C ALA A 190 8.03 12.66 -1.22
N LEU A 191 9.17 12.73 -1.92
CA LEU A 191 10.43 12.12 -1.45
C LEU A 191 10.91 12.75 -0.13
N ASN A 192 10.78 14.07 0.00
CA ASN A 192 11.13 14.76 1.25
C ASN A 192 10.22 14.33 2.41
N VAL A 193 8.91 14.14 2.15
CA VAL A 193 7.98 13.58 3.14
C VAL A 193 8.37 12.15 3.53
N PHE A 194 8.68 11.29 2.55
CA PHE A 194 9.17 9.94 2.79
C PHE A 194 10.42 9.95 3.67
N LYS A 195 11.41 10.79 3.33
CA LYS A 195 12.65 10.93 4.11
C LYS A 195 12.34 11.27 5.58
N GLY A 196 11.48 12.26 5.80
CA GLY A 196 11.05 12.62 7.16
C GLY A 196 10.34 11.49 7.92
N LYS A 197 9.58 10.63 7.23
CA LYS A 197 8.98 9.42 7.85
C LYS A 197 10.05 8.39 8.21
N TYR A 198 10.98 8.13 7.29
CA TYR A 198 12.06 7.16 7.47
C TYR A 198 12.99 7.55 8.62
N GLU A 199 13.43 8.81 8.70
CA GLU A 199 14.34 9.29 9.76
C GLU A 199 13.71 9.18 11.16
N LYS A 200 12.38 9.34 11.26
CA LYS A 200 11.65 9.14 12.51
C LYS A 200 11.70 7.70 13.04
N LEU A 201 11.99 6.71 12.19
CA LEU A 201 12.18 5.32 12.64
C LEU A 201 13.32 5.20 13.65
N LYS A 202 14.34 6.07 13.57
CA LYS A 202 15.45 6.10 14.55
C LYS A 202 14.95 6.29 15.98
N GLY A 203 13.91 7.09 16.18
CA GLY A 203 13.29 7.29 17.49
C GLY A 203 12.48 6.09 18.01
N LEU A 204 12.16 5.12 17.15
CA LEU A 204 11.42 3.90 17.52
C LEU A 204 12.35 2.75 17.92
N ILE A 205 13.64 2.85 17.64
CA ILE A 205 14.65 1.84 17.96
C ILE A 205 14.94 1.91 19.47
N LYS A 206 14.34 0.99 20.22
CA LYS A 206 14.52 0.90 21.68
C LYS A 206 15.64 -0.04 22.10
N ILE A 207 15.86 -1.08 21.29
CA ILE A 207 16.95 -2.03 21.41
C ILE A 207 17.82 -1.79 20.19
N ASN A 208 19.16 -1.88 20.29
CA ASN A 208 20.06 -1.66 19.15
C ASN A 208 20.00 -2.83 18.13
N ASN A 209 18.79 -3.15 17.68
CA ASN A 209 18.41 -4.27 16.83
C ASN A 209 18.34 -3.89 15.33
N CYS A 210 18.50 -2.61 15.01
CA CYS A 210 18.49 -2.14 13.65
C CYS A 210 19.48 -0.99 13.47
N LYS A 211 20.34 -1.13 12.45
CA LYS A 211 21.17 -0.03 11.98
C LYS A 211 20.51 0.59 10.75
N LEU A 212 20.08 1.85 10.89
CA LEU A 212 19.53 2.62 9.78
C LEU A 212 20.62 3.39 9.06
N GLU A 213 20.70 3.23 7.74
CA GLU A 213 21.44 4.10 6.84
C GLU A 213 20.79 5.48 6.78
N GLU A 214 21.62 6.52 6.73
CA GLU A 214 21.17 7.90 6.59
C GLU A 214 20.79 8.21 5.15
N LEU A 215 19.64 8.84 4.94
CA LEU A 215 19.18 9.22 3.61
C LEU A 215 19.83 10.53 3.19
N LYS A 216 20.39 10.56 1.97
CA LYS A 216 21.01 11.77 1.40
C LYS A 216 20.01 12.95 1.36
N PRO A 217 20.48 14.19 1.51
CA PRO A 217 19.61 15.35 1.27
C PRO A 217 19.13 15.35 -0.18
N LEU A 218 17.97 15.95 -0.42
CA LEU A 218 17.58 16.30 -1.79
C LEU A 218 18.61 17.29 -2.36
N PRO A 219 18.82 17.31 -3.69
CA PRO A 219 19.63 18.35 -4.32
C PRO A 219 19.13 19.71 -3.85
N SER A 220 20.02 20.49 -3.24
CA SER A 220 19.70 21.84 -2.79
C SER A 220 19.31 22.67 -4.01
N HIS A 221 18.22 23.44 -3.89
CA HIS A 221 18.11 24.67 -4.67
C HIS A 221 19.28 25.54 -4.22
N GLU A 222 20.30 25.70 -5.06
CA GLU A 222 21.19 26.84 -4.92
C GLU A 222 20.29 28.07 -5.09
N SER A 223 19.83 28.62 -3.97
CA SER A 223 19.30 29.96 -3.96
C SER A 223 20.42 30.83 -4.54
N LEU A 224 20.23 31.33 -5.75
CA LEU A 224 20.98 32.45 -6.30
C LEU A 224 20.70 33.67 -5.41
N GLN A 225 21.28 33.68 -4.21
CA GLN A 225 21.63 34.92 -3.57
C GLN A 225 22.81 35.42 -4.39
N GLN A 226 22.51 36.31 -5.34
CA GLN A 226 23.51 37.20 -5.89
C GLN A 226 24.20 37.88 -4.71
N GLU A 227 25.38 37.41 -4.33
CA GLU A 227 26.37 38.26 -3.69
C GLU A 227 26.71 39.34 -4.72
N GLY A 228 26.02 40.48 -4.62
CA GLY A 228 26.49 41.72 -5.21
C GLY A 228 27.86 42.07 -4.61
N PRO A 229 28.78 42.65 -5.39
CA PRO A 229 30.14 42.89 -4.90
C PRO A 229 30.12 43.87 -3.71
N PRO A 230 31.01 43.70 -2.72
CA PRO A 230 31.02 44.53 -1.53
C PRO A 230 31.46 45.95 -1.89
N LEU A 231 30.65 46.95 -1.51
CA LEU A 231 31.05 48.35 -1.55
C LEU A 231 31.99 48.66 -0.37
N PRO A 232 33.02 49.51 -0.55
CA PRO A 232 33.99 49.81 0.49
C PRO A 232 33.41 50.77 1.54
N GLY A 233 33.80 50.56 2.79
CA GLY A 233 33.15 51.14 3.97
C GLY A 233 33.45 52.60 4.31
N GLU A 234 32.74 53.08 5.33
CA GLU A 234 33.08 54.29 6.09
C GLU A 234 32.59 54.15 7.56
N HIS A 235 33.30 54.84 8.45
CA HIS A 235 33.42 54.65 9.91
C HIS A 235 32.17 54.94 10.80
N PRO A 236 32.22 54.58 12.12
CA PRO A 236 31.06 54.52 13.01
C PRO A 236 30.74 55.84 13.72
N GLY A 237 29.46 56.08 13.96
CA GLY A 237 28.94 57.17 14.79
C GLY A 237 28.04 56.66 15.91
N THR A 238 28.40 57.05 17.12
CA THR A 238 27.76 56.79 18.42
C THR A 238 26.38 57.46 18.55
N ALA A 239 25.41 56.81 19.20
CA ALA A 239 24.39 57.44 20.03
C ALA A 239 23.64 56.42 20.92
N GLU A 240 23.84 56.56 22.23
CA GLU A 240 22.89 56.32 23.35
C GLU A 240 21.47 56.84 23.04
N LEU A 241 20.36 56.57 23.72
CA LEU A 241 19.91 55.84 24.92
C LEU A 241 18.38 56.09 24.89
N ASP A 242 17.52 55.11 25.14
CA ASP A 242 16.44 55.34 26.10
C ASP A 242 15.73 54.09 26.61
N HIS A 243 15.47 54.20 27.90
CA HIS A 243 15.00 53.26 28.90
C HIS A 243 13.45 53.17 28.87
N VAL A 244 12.87 52.01 29.22
CA VAL A 244 11.83 51.85 30.27
C VAL A 244 11.35 50.38 30.33
N LEU A 245 11.72 49.74 31.45
CA LEU A 245 11.02 48.74 32.32
C LEU A 245 9.60 48.31 31.87
N GLY A 246 9.16 47.05 31.93
CA GLY A 246 9.27 46.00 32.96
C GLY A 246 7.85 45.40 33.10
N GLU A 247 7.65 44.09 32.92
CA GLU A 247 7.23 43.07 33.91
C GLU A 247 6.98 41.78 33.08
N GLN A 248 7.59 40.61 33.32
CA GLN A 248 7.43 39.65 34.43
C GLN A 248 5.97 39.24 34.62
N GLY A 249 5.51 38.00 34.49
CA GLY A 249 6.04 36.68 34.15
C GLY A 249 4.87 35.69 34.36
N ASP A 250 4.90 34.50 33.78
CA ASP A 250 4.38 33.32 34.50
C ASP A 250 4.92 32.02 33.87
N THR A 251 5.57 31.23 34.71
CA THR A 251 6.04 29.88 34.46
C THR A 251 5.20 28.97 35.33
N THR A 252 4.30 28.20 34.73
CA THR A 252 3.63 27.09 35.43
C THR A 252 4.28 25.78 35.04
N ASP A 253 5.05 25.26 35.99
CA ASP A 253 5.46 23.86 36.12
C ASP A 253 4.25 22.92 36.09
N TYR A 254 4.30 21.90 35.24
CA TYR A 254 3.41 20.75 35.33
C TYR A 254 4.24 19.51 35.67
N SER A 255 4.39 19.22 36.96
CA SER A 255 4.92 17.95 37.44
C SER A 255 3.82 17.11 38.08
N SER A 256 3.91 15.80 37.87
CA SER A 256 3.25 14.70 38.58
C SER A 256 1.76 14.42 38.31
N ALA A 257 1.52 13.67 37.23
CA ALA A 257 0.42 12.70 37.17
C ALA A 257 0.85 11.46 36.36
N ALA A 258 1.94 10.83 36.79
CA ALA A 258 2.36 9.53 36.29
C ALA A 258 1.87 8.44 37.25
N ALA A 259 0.60 8.04 37.11
CA ALA A 259 0.12 6.74 37.57
C ALA A 259 -1.23 6.44 36.89
N ALA A 260 -1.33 5.25 36.29
CA ALA A 260 -2.53 4.61 35.76
C ALA A 260 -3.01 4.96 34.32
N SER A 261 -2.12 4.91 33.32
CA SER A 261 -2.51 4.76 31.90
C SER A 261 -1.82 3.57 31.19
N GLY A 262 -1.29 2.62 31.95
CA GLY A 262 -0.49 1.51 31.42
C GLY A 262 -1.25 0.30 30.85
N THR A 263 -2.57 0.19 31.02
CA THR A 263 -3.30 -1.05 30.68
C THR A 263 -4.23 -0.97 29.46
N MET A 264 -4.40 0.17 28.81
CA MET A 264 -5.30 0.24 27.64
C MET A 264 -4.63 -0.13 26.30
N ILE A 265 -3.30 -0.09 26.21
CA ILE A 265 -2.60 -0.47 24.96
C ILE A 265 -2.44 -2.00 24.85
N GLY A 266 -2.28 -2.70 25.98
CA GLY A 266 -2.14 -4.16 26.00
C GLY A 266 -3.40 -4.94 25.58
N MET A 267 -4.59 -4.36 25.81
CA MET A 267 -5.86 -5.02 25.44
C MET A 267 -6.16 -5.00 23.94
N LEU A 268 -5.63 -4.02 23.20
CA LEU A 268 -5.79 -3.94 21.74
C LEU A 268 -5.01 -5.05 21.02
N PHE A 269 -3.82 -5.40 21.50
CA PHE A 269 -3.00 -6.46 20.89
C PHE A 269 -3.54 -7.87 21.16
N ILE A 270 -4.08 -8.12 22.36
CA ILE A 270 -4.77 -9.39 22.65
C ILE A 270 -6.00 -9.54 21.74
N SER A 271 -6.72 -8.45 21.50
CA SER A 271 -7.88 -8.45 20.58
C SER A 271 -7.47 -8.78 19.13
N LEU A 272 -6.33 -8.28 18.65
CA LEU A 272 -5.79 -8.60 17.31
C LEU A 272 -5.32 -10.05 17.18
N ILE A 273 -4.69 -10.62 18.23
CA ILE A 273 -4.26 -12.02 18.24
C ILE A 273 -5.49 -12.96 18.30
N LEU A 274 -6.50 -12.62 19.11
CA LEU A 274 -7.76 -13.35 19.17
C LEU A 274 -8.55 -13.23 17.86
N TYR A 275 -8.53 -12.06 17.22
CA TYR A 275 -9.10 -11.85 15.88
C TYR A 275 -8.40 -12.73 14.83
N LYS A 276 -7.07 -12.77 14.81
CA LYS A 276 -6.29 -13.65 13.91
C LYS A 276 -6.67 -15.13 14.11
N LYS A 277 -6.80 -15.59 15.36
CA LYS A 277 -7.22 -16.97 15.67
C LYS A 277 -8.66 -17.27 15.28
N ASN A 278 -9.59 -16.33 15.53
CA ASN A 278 -11.01 -16.48 15.19
C ASN A 278 -11.26 -16.46 13.67
N MET A 279 -10.50 -15.66 12.93
CA MET A 279 -10.60 -15.57 11.47
C MET A 279 -10.04 -16.83 10.79
N ILE A 280 -8.91 -17.36 11.28
CA ILE A 280 -8.40 -18.68 10.85
C ILE A 280 -9.42 -19.79 11.16
N GLY A 281 -10.06 -19.77 12.33
CA GLY A 281 -11.09 -20.75 12.69
C GLY A 281 -12.32 -20.69 11.77
N LYS A 282 -12.80 -19.50 11.41
CA LYS A 282 -13.90 -19.32 10.46
C LYS A 282 -13.52 -19.75 9.05
N ASN A 283 -12.29 -19.49 8.60
CA ASN A 283 -11.83 -19.93 7.28
C ASN A 283 -11.78 -21.47 7.17
N ILE A 284 -11.38 -22.16 8.25
CA ILE A 284 -11.36 -23.63 8.29
C ILE A 284 -12.80 -24.18 8.26
N GLU A 285 -13.73 -23.58 9.03
CA GLU A 285 -15.14 -24.01 9.03
C GLU A 285 -15.84 -23.73 7.68
N GLU A 286 -15.48 -22.64 7.01
CA GLU A 286 -16.00 -22.28 5.69
C GLU A 286 -15.39 -23.15 4.59
N GLU A 287 -14.10 -23.51 4.69
CA GLU A 287 -13.43 -24.47 3.81
C GLU A 287 -14.02 -25.88 3.96
N GLU A 288 -14.33 -26.32 5.19
CA GLU A 288 -14.98 -27.61 5.45
C GLU A 288 -16.42 -27.63 4.91
N LYS A 289 -17.19 -26.55 5.07
CA LYS A 289 -18.54 -26.41 4.46
C LYS A 289 -18.49 -26.38 2.94
N ASN A 290 -17.52 -25.69 2.35
CA ASN A 290 -17.34 -25.62 0.90
C ASN A 290 -16.88 -26.98 0.33
N HIS A 291 -16.03 -27.71 1.03
CA HIS A 291 -15.64 -29.07 0.67
C HIS A 291 -16.82 -30.03 0.73
N GLN A 292 -17.65 -29.94 1.77
CA GLN A 292 -18.87 -30.75 1.91
C GLN A 292 -19.91 -30.42 0.81
N LEU A 293 -20.04 -29.15 0.41
CA LEU A 293 -20.91 -28.75 -0.69
C LEU A 293 -20.42 -29.31 -2.04
N LEU A 294 -19.10 -29.30 -2.29
CA LEU A 294 -18.49 -29.87 -3.49
C LEU A 294 -18.70 -31.39 -3.59
N LEU A 295 -18.58 -32.11 -2.47
CA LEU A 295 -18.84 -33.56 -2.43
C LEU A 295 -20.31 -33.86 -2.73
N HIS A 296 -21.25 -33.09 -2.16
CA HIS A 296 -22.68 -33.24 -2.49
C HIS A 296 -23.00 -32.95 -3.95
N MET A 297 -22.28 -32.02 -4.59
CA MET A 297 -22.45 -31.73 -6.02
C MET A 297 -21.87 -32.85 -6.91
N SER A 298 -20.75 -33.47 -6.52
CA SER A 298 -20.16 -34.58 -7.28
C SER A 298 -21.00 -35.86 -7.15
N GLU A 299 -21.51 -36.18 -5.95
CA GLU A 299 -22.44 -37.30 -5.76
C GLU A 299 -23.72 -37.14 -6.61
N TYR A 300 -24.23 -35.92 -6.78
CA TYR A 300 -25.37 -35.65 -7.65
C TYR A 300 -25.06 -35.82 -9.15
N GLN A 301 -23.80 -35.63 -9.56
CA GLN A 301 -23.37 -35.85 -10.94
C GLN A 301 -23.12 -37.33 -11.23
N ASP A 302 -22.60 -38.10 -10.27
CA ASP A 302 -22.39 -39.54 -10.43
C ASP A 302 -23.73 -40.31 -10.49
N ILE A 303 -24.73 -39.93 -9.68
CA ILE A 303 -26.07 -40.55 -9.72
C ILE A 303 -26.77 -40.31 -11.08
N ASN A 304 -26.52 -39.19 -11.75
CA ASN A 304 -27.09 -38.90 -13.08
C ASN A 304 -26.30 -39.55 -14.23
N SER A 305 -25.11 -40.10 -13.98
CA SER A 305 -24.30 -40.78 -14.99
C SER A 305 -24.53 -42.29 -15.07
N GLU A 306 -25.06 -42.91 -14.01
CA GLU A 306 -25.29 -44.37 -13.97
C GLU A 306 -26.60 -44.82 -14.66
N ASP A 307 -27.52 -43.91 -14.98
CA ASP A 307 -28.84 -44.24 -15.57
C ASP A 307 -28.88 -44.23 -17.12
N SER A 308 -27.75 -44.06 -17.82
CA SER A 308 -27.74 -43.98 -19.30
C SER A 308 -26.96 -45.09 -20.01
N ILE A 309 -26.84 -46.29 -19.44
CA ILE A 309 -26.29 -47.46 -20.15
C ILE A 309 -27.34 -48.56 -20.13
N TYR A 310 -28.11 -48.68 -21.22
CA TYR A 310 -28.53 -49.92 -21.88
C TYR A 310 -29.61 -49.60 -22.93
N LYS A 311 -29.23 -49.64 -24.21
CA LYS A 311 -30.13 -49.96 -25.35
C LYS A 311 -29.29 -50.23 -26.60
N ILE A 312 -28.98 -51.51 -26.84
CA ILE A 312 -28.52 -52.02 -28.14
C ILE A 312 -29.77 -52.53 -28.87
N PRO A 313 -30.08 -52.08 -30.11
CA PRO A 313 -31.17 -52.66 -30.88
C PRO A 313 -30.67 -53.86 -31.69
N TYR A 314 -31.40 -54.97 -31.59
CA TYR A 314 -31.33 -56.07 -32.55
C TYR A 314 -32.10 -55.69 -33.82
N THR A 315 -31.48 -55.84 -34.99
CA THR A 315 -32.18 -55.89 -36.28
C THR A 315 -32.09 -57.29 -36.86
N SER A 316 -33.23 -57.93 -37.03
CA SER A 316 -33.42 -59.15 -37.84
C SER A 316 -34.07 -58.76 -39.16
N LEU A 317 -33.42 -59.14 -40.27
CA LEU A 317 -34.04 -59.62 -41.51
C LEU A 317 -33.00 -60.37 -42.33
#